data_AF-A0A4R3MQP5-F1
#
_entry.id   AF-A0A4R3MQP5-F1
#
_cell.length_a   1.000
_cell.length_b   1.000
_cell.length_c   1.000
_cell.angle_alpha   90.00
_cell.angle_beta   90.00
_cell.angle_gamma   90.00
#
_symmetry.space_group_name_H-M   'P 1'
#
loop_
_entity.id
_entity.type
_entity.pdbx_description
1 polymer ?
#
loop_
_entity_poly.entity_id
_entity_poly.type
_entity_poly.pdbx_seq_one_letter_code
_entity_poly.pdbx_strand_id
1 'polypeptide(L)'
;MLIKDEDTANIVLGDTLGDGKTRDGFEGRRFHYLMANPPFGVEWKDQKDVVEREHQTLGFAGRFGAGLPAINDGSLLFLQHMIAKMHPYAEGDEDRPGSRIAIVFNGSPLFSGDAGSGPSNIRRWIIENDWLDAIVALPDQLFYNTGIFTYVWLVTNRKPPERRGRVQLIDGTRFFIKMTESEYRKALNNKRNLITEEQIRHLTRVYGNNQDGEIAEVQINGGTETRVVSRIFDNREFGFLKVTVERPLRMNFEATPERIARLDDQSAFANLATSKKRKDAAAAEREIEEGQALQDAIRDLLATLEGKGRYLDRAAFEADLTQAAKRADLKLPAPIRKAIFAALGERDPIAAICRDAKGQPEPDSELRDTENIPLPPGTDLPLPMDFGPDKPNDRLIAAFRGEIDAYMAREVLPHVPDAWVDDDKTKIGYEIPINRHFYVYKPPRPLAEIEADIAQLEGEIAGLLKGLIA
;
A
#
# COMPACT_ATOMS: atom_id res chain seq x y z
N MET A 1 -36.14 -18.70 -6.78
CA MET A 1 -36.65 -19.48 -5.65
C MET A 1 -38.07 -19.94 -5.90
N LEU A 2 -39.09 -19.08 -5.78
CA LEU A 2 -40.49 -19.50 -5.98
C LEU A 2 -40.80 -20.10 -7.37
N ILE A 3 -40.20 -19.57 -8.45
CA ILE A 3 -40.35 -20.12 -9.80
C ILE A 3 -39.59 -21.46 -9.98
N LYS A 4 -38.66 -21.77 -9.08
CA LYS A 4 -37.84 -23.00 -9.09
C LYS A 4 -38.16 -23.95 -7.92
N ASP A 5 -39.23 -23.69 -7.17
CA ASP A 5 -39.63 -24.42 -5.96
C ASP A 5 -38.54 -24.56 -4.88
N GLU A 6 -37.67 -23.55 -4.74
CA GLU A 6 -36.65 -23.51 -3.69
C GLU A 6 -37.15 -22.77 -2.43
N ASP A 7 -36.72 -23.22 -1.24
CA ASP A 7 -37.11 -22.68 0.06
C ASP A 7 -36.69 -21.21 0.22
N THR A 8 -37.67 -20.35 0.52
CA THR A 8 -37.50 -18.90 0.67
C THR A 8 -36.81 -18.50 1.97
N ALA A 9 -36.76 -19.38 2.98
CA ALA A 9 -36.01 -19.13 4.22
C ALA A 9 -34.48 -19.02 3.98
N ASN A 10 -34.00 -19.43 2.80
CA ASN A 10 -32.62 -19.25 2.36
C ASN A 10 -32.33 -17.84 1.81
N ILE A 11 -33.29 -16.93 1.83
CA ILE A 11 -33.10 -15.51 1.49
C ILE A 11 -33.48 -14.65 2.68
N VAL A 12 -32.53 -13.86 3.15
CA VAL A 12 -32.73 -12.90 4.25
C VAL A 12 -32.41 -11.50 3.75
N LEU A 13 -33.32 -10.56 3.98
CA LEU A 13 -33.09 -9.14 3.71
C LEU A 13 -32.30 -8.54 4.88
N GLY A 14 -31.14 -7.96 4.58
CA GLY A 14 -30.29 -7.27 5.55
C GLY A 14 -28.93 -6.88 4.98
N ASP A 15 -28.10 -6.29 5.82
CA ASP A 15 -26.71 -5.95 5.51
C ASP A 15 -25.77 -7.09 5.91
N THR A 16 -24.96 -7.57 4.96
CA THR A 16 -24.03 -8.68 5.16
C THR A 16 -22.94 -8.37 6.19
N LEU A 17 -22.42 -7.14 6.23
CA LEU A 17 -21.38 -6.73 7.17
C LEU A 17 -22.01 -6.29 8.51
N GLY A 18 -23.27 -5.86 8.47
CA GLY A 18 -24.06 -5.43 9.62
C GLY A 18 -23.97 -3.91 9.81
N ASP A 19 -25.12 -3.24 9.80
CA ASP A 19 -25.27 -1.77 9.89
C ASP A 19 -25.87 -1.32 11.24
N GLY A 20 -25.88 -2.23 12.23
CA GLY A 20 -26.46 -2.01 13.55
C GLY A 20 -27.99 -2.11 13.59
N LYS A 21 -28.65 -2.21 12.42
CA LYS A 21 -30.10 -2.41 12.28
C LYS A 21 -30.42 -3.83 11.82
N THR A 22 -29.59 -4.31 10.90
CA THR A 22 -29.67 -5.62 10.27
C THR A 22 -28.33 -6.33 10.42
N ARG A 23 -28.32 -7.63 10.11
CA ARG A 23 -27.20 -8.54 10.29
C ARG A 23 -27.10 -9.50 9.11
N ASP A 24 -26.05 -10.31 9.09
CA ASP A 24 -25.71 -11.19 7.95
C ASP A 24 -26.76 -12.27 7.62
N GLY A 25 -27.79 -12.43 8.46
CA GLY A 25 -28.94 -13.30 8.23
C GLY A 25 -28.71 -14.79 8.49
N PHE A 26 -27.45 -15.23 8.58
CA PHE A 26 -27.07 -16.63 8.72
C PHE A 26 -25.96 -16.82 9.76
N GLU A 27 -26.03 -16.11 10.88
CA GLU A 27 -25.08 -16.23 11.99
C GLU A 27 -24.92 -17.69 12.44
N GLY A 28 -23.68 -18.10 12.71
CA GLY A 28 -23.36 -19.48 13.10
C GLY A 28 -23.44 -20.53 11.98
N ARG A 29 -24.11 -20.27 10.85
CA ARG A 29 -24.15 -21.22 9.73
C ARG A 29 -22.80 -21.31 9.02
N ARG A 30 -22.57 -22.47 8.39
CA ARG A 30 -21.39 -22.79 7.60
C ARG A 30 -21.81 -23.41 6.27
N PHE A 31 -20.98 -23.25 5.23
CA PHE A 31 -21.30 -23.66 3.88
C PHE A 31 -20.11 -24.34 3.20
N HIS A 32 -20.36 -25.34 2.36
CA HIS A 32 -19.33 -26.03 1.60
C HIS A 32 -18.87 -25.22 0.38
N TYR A 33 -19.82 -24.53 -0.27
CA TYR A 33 -19.56 -23.69 -1.44
C TYR A 33 -20.16 -22.32 -1.19
N LEU A 34 -19.36 -21.28 -1.44
CA LEU A 34 -19.77 -19.89 -1.33
C LEU A 34 -19.40 -19.17 -2.62
N MET A 35 -20.36 -18.48 -3.23
CA MET A 35 -20.14 -17.73 -4.46
C MET A 35 -20.71 -16.34 -4.32
N ALA A 36 -19.93 -15.31 -4.64
CA ALA A 36 -20.38 -13.93 -4.53
C ALA A 36 -19.80 -13.01 -5.61
N ASN A 37 -20.61 -12.04 -6.02
CA ASN A 37 -20.17 -10.87 -6.78
C ASN A 37 -20.60 -9.63 -5.98
N PRO A 38 -19.85 -9.28 -4.90
CA PRO A 38 -20.19 -8.13 -4.07
C PRO A 38 -20.04 -6.82 -4.85
N PRO A 39 -20.63 -5.72 -4.38
CA PRO A 39 -20.41 -4.39 -4.96
C PRO A 39 -18.91 -4.04 -4.93
N PHE A 40 -18.38 -3.56 -6.05
CA PHE A 40 -16.96 -3.23 -6.18
C PHE A 40 -16.62 -1.91 -5.49
N GLY A 41 -15.64 -1.92 -4.58
CA GLY A 41 -15.14 -0.70 -3.94
C GLY A 41 -16.22 0.06 -3.15
N VAL A 42 -17.14 -0.67 -2.52
CA VAL A 42 -18.23 -0.06 -1.77
C VAL A 42 -17.70 0.63 -0.50
N GLU A 43 -18.19 1.84 -0.22
CA GLU A 43 -17.95 2.50 1.06
C GLU A 43 -18.74 1.77 2.17
N TRP A 44 -18.10 1.49 3.31
CA TRP A 44 -18.71 0.77 4.44
C TRP A 44 -18.91 1.64 5.69
N LYS A 45 -19.17 2.94 5.47
CA LYS A 45 -19.31 3.93 6.55
C LYS A 45 -20.47 3.62 7.50
N ASP A 46 -21.58 3.10 6.98
CA ASP A 46 -22.76 2.76 7.79
C ASP A 46 -22.52 1.50 8.65
N GLN A 47 -21.60 0.63 8.22
CA GLN A 47 -21.21 -0.61 8.92
C GLN A 47 -20.02 -0.39 9.86
N LYS A 48 -19.40 0.81 9.82
CA LYS A 48 -18.12 1.11 10.47
C LYS A 48 -18.09 0.69 11.93
N ASP A 49 -19.02 1.19 12.72
CA ASP A 49 -19.04 0.98 14.17
C ASP A 49 -19.25 -0.49 14.55
N VAL A 50 -19.97 -1.26 13.73
CA VAL A 50 -20.19 -2.69 13.95
C VAL A 50 -18.92 -3.48 13.64
N VAL A 51 -18.34 -3.22 12.47
CA VAL A 51 -17.13 -3.88 11.98
C VAL A 51 -15.92 -3.58 12.88
N GLU A 52 -15.70 -2.32 13.25
CA GLU A 52 -14.60 -1.92 14.15
C GLU A 52 -14.75 -2.53 15.53
N ARG A 53 -15.97 -2.54 16.09
CA ARG A 53 -16.24 -3.16 17.39
C ARG A 53 -15.98 -4.66 17.35
N GLU A 54 -16.45 -5.36 16.32
CA GLU A 54 -16.20 -6.79 16.14
C GLU A 54 -14.70 -7.10 16.03
N HIS A 55 -13.96 -6.32 15.22
CA HIS A 55 -12.51 -6.45 15.09
C HIS A 55 -11.80 -6.27 16.45
N GLN A 56 -12.13 -5.20 17.17
CA GLN A 56 -11.49 -4.86 18.45
C GLN A 56 -11.82 -5.86 19.57
N THR A 57 -13.05 -6.37 19.60
CA THR A 57 -13.53 -7.20 20.73
C THR A 57 -13.39 -8.68 20.50
N LEU A 58 -13.50 -9.15 19.26
CA LEU A 58 -13.46 -10.58 18.93
C LEU A 58 -12.18 -10.97 18.18
N GLY A 59 -11.51 -10.04 17.49
CA GLY A 59 -10.34 -10.36 16.66
C GLY A 59 -10.64 -11.53 15.71
N PHE A 60 -9.79 -12.56 15.73
CA PHE A 60 -9.97 -13.79 14.94
C PHE A 60 -11.10 -14.72 15.41
N ALA A 61 -11.69 -14.49 16.59
CA ALA A 61 -12.93 -15.18 16.98
C ALA A 61 -14.15 -14.59 16.25
N GLY A 62 -14.03 -13.38 15.70
CA GLY A 62 -15.01 -12.73 14.82
C GLY A 62 -14.64 -12.86 13.34
N ARG A 63 -15.33 -12.09 12.50
CA ARG A 63 -15.16 -12.11 11.04
C ARG A 63 -13.94 -11.32 10.58
N PHE A 64 -13.59 -10.24 11.25
CA PHE A 64 -12.66 -9.23 10.71
C PHE A 64 -11.29 -9.21 11.40
N GLY A 65 -10.84 -10.34 11.94
CA GLY A 65 -9.61 -10.42 12.75
C GLY A 65 -8.32 -10.06 12.01
N ALA A 66 -8.26 -10.28 10.69
CA ALA A 66 -7.03 -10.06 9.92
C ALA A 66 -6.73 -8.57 9.63
N GLY A 67 -7.68 -7.68 9.91
CA GLY A 67 -7.55 -6.24 9.71
C GLY A 67 -8.72 -5.64 8.95
N LEU A 68 -8.71 -4.31 8.87
CA LEU A 68 -9.78 -3.51 8.27
C LEU A 68 -9.24 -2.69 7.10
N PRO A 69 -9.91 -2.70 5.93
CA PRO A 69 -9.53 -1.83 4.82
C PRO A 69 -9.92 -0.36 5.09
N ALA A 70 -9.59 0.54 4.16
CA ALA A 70 -10.08 1.92 4.25
C ALA A 70 -11.61 1.97 4.11
N ILE A 71 -12.26 2.99 4.70
CA ILE A 71 -13.72 3.15 4.71
C ILE A 71 -14.32 3.16 3.30
N ASN A 72 -13.59 3.68 2.32
CA ASN A 72 -14.02 3.77 0.93
C ASN A 72 -13.87 2.46 0.12
N ASP A 73 -13.41 1.36 0.74
CA ASP A 73 -13.32 0.06 0.07
C ASP A 73 -13.57 -1.12 1.03
N GLY A 74 -14.81 -1.62 1.04
CA GLY A 74 -15.22 -2.78 1.83
C GLY A 74 -14.98 -4.14 1.17
N SER A 75 -14.31 -4.22 0.01
CA SER A 75 -14.25 -5.46 -0.79
C SER A 75 -13.69 -6.66 0.01
N LEU A 76 -12.58 -6.46 0.73
CA LEU A 76 -11.98 -7.52 1.54
C LEU A 76 -12.78 -7.89 2.79
N LEU A 77 -13.71 -7.05 3.27
CA LEU A 77 -14.61 -7.40 4.37
C LEU A 77 -15.59 -8.50 3.95
N PHE A 78 -16.08 -8.47 2.71
CA PHE A 78 -16.94 -9.54 2.20
C PHE A 78 -16.21 -10.89 2.12
N LEU A 79 -14.93 -10.90 1.71
CA LEU A 79 -14.15 -12.14 1.70
C LEU A 79 -13.88 -12.65 3.11
N GLN A 80 -13.50 -11.79 4.05
CA GLN A 80 -13.37 -12.16 5.46
C GLN A 80 -14.68 -12.74 6.02
N HIS A 81 -15.82 -12.14 5.69
CA HIS A 81 -17.13 -12.66 6.05
C HIS A 81 -17.37 -14.07 5.47
N MET A 82 -17.07 -14.30 4.19
CA MET A 82 -17.22 -15.62 3.55
C MET A 82 -16.29 -16.66 4.17
N ILE A 83 -15.05 -16.29 4.50
CA ILE A 83 -14.07 -17.14 5.18
C ILE A 83 -14.58 -17.56 6.56
N ALA A 84 -15.20 -16.65 7.32
CA ALA A 84 -15.80 -16.96 8.62
C ALA A 84 -16.97 -17.97 8.55
N LYS A 85 -17.54 -18.19 7.35
CA LYS A 85 -18.61 -19.16 7.08
C LYS A 85 -18.09 -20.51 6.54
N MET A 86 -16.77 -20.72 6.48
CA MET A 86 -16.22 -22.01 6.06
C MET A 86 -16.39 -23.10 7.13
N HIS A 87 -16.62 -24.34 6.70
CA HIS A 87 -16.49 -25.50 7.58
C HIS A 87 -15.05 -25.62 8.05
N PRO A 88 -14.82 -26.01 9.32
CA PRO A 88 -13.47 -26.21 9.83
C PRO A 88 -12.81 -27.40 9.15
N TYR A 89 -11.61 -27.20 8.62
CA TYR A 89 -10.77 -28.25 8.07
C TYR A 89 -9.45 -28.31 8.84
N ALA A 90 -8.93 -29.52 9.03
CA ALA A 90 -7.61 -29.75 9.58
C ALA A 90 -6.80 -30.53 8.54
N GLU A 91 -5.57 -30.12 8.29
CA GLU A 91 -4.70 -30.80 7.34
C GLU A 91 -4.48 -32.27 7.75
N GLY A 92 -4.60 -33.20 6.81
CA GLY A 92 -4.46 -34.63 7.03
C GLY A 92 -5.75 -35.34 7.46
N ASP A 93 -6.84 -34.60 7.73
CA ASP A 93 -8.16 -35.17 8.02
C ASP A 93 -9.04 -35.07 6.75
N GLU A 94 -8.83 -36.00 5.81
CA GLU A 94 -9.55 -36.00 4.51
C GLU A 94 -11.07 -36.25 4.66
N ASP A 95 -11.49 -36.79 5.80
CA ASP A 95 -12.89 -37.03 6.13
C ASP A 95 -13.60 -35.76 6.66
N ARG A 96 -12.85 -34.73 7.08
CA ARG A 96 -13.45 -33.45 7.50
C ARG A 96 -13.99 -32.63 6.32
N PRO A 97 -15.18 -32.02 6.47
CA PRO A 97 -15.70 -31.09 5.49
C PRO A 97 -14.84 -29.83 5.44
N GLY A 98 -14.49 -29.39 4.23
CA GLY A 98 -13.89 -28.09 3.97
C GLY A 98 -14.83 -27.21 3.15
N SER A 99 -14.35 -26.04 2.77
CA SER A 99 -15.13 -25.09 1.98
C SER A 99 -14.35 -24.55 0.79
N ARG A 100 -15.09 -24.11 -0.23
CA ARG A 100 -14.57 -23.40 -1.40
C ARG A 100 -15.37 -22.12 -1.63
N ILE A 101 -14.65 -21.04 -1.83
CA ILE A 101 -15.17 -19.70 -2.11
C ILE A 101 -14.77 -19.32 -3.53
N ALA A 102 -15.71 -18.78 -4.31
CA ALA A 102 -15.43 -18.04 -5.52
C ALA A 102 -16.01 -16.63 -5.38
N ILE A 103 -15.16 -15.61 -5.38
CA ILE A 103 -15.57 -14.22 -5.23
C ILE A 103 -15.05 -13.38 -6.40
N VAL A 104 -15.91 -12.52 -6.94
CA VAL A 104 -15.52 -11.59 -8.01
C VAL A 104 -15.10 -10.26 -7.40
N PHE A 105 -13.93 -9.76 -7.81
CA PHE A 105 -13.37 -8.49 -7.37
C PHE A 105 -13.01 -7.56 -8.53
N ASN A 106 -12.89 -6.27 -8.22
CA ASN A 106 -12.09 -5.33 -9.01
C ASN A 106 -10.58 -5.55 -8.72
N GLY A 107 -9.72 -4.66 -9.21
CA GLY A 107 -8.28 -4.75 -8.97
C GLY A 107 -7.82 -4.46 -7.54
N SER A 108 -8.62 -3.77 -6.71
CA SER A 108 -8.15 -3.27 -5.41
C SER A 108 -7.64 -4.37 -4.46
N PRO A 109 -8.36 -5.49 -4.24
CA PRO A 109 -7.91 -6.57 -3.36
C PRO A 109 -6.53 -7.15 -3.67
N LEU A 110 -6.03 -7.02 -4.90
CA LEU A 110 -4.72 -7.53 -5.32
C LEU A 110 -3.54 -6.76 -4.69
N PHE A 111 -3.67 -5.45 -4.45
CA PHE A 111 -2.51 -4.61 -4.12
C PHE A 111 -2.82 -3.40 -3.22
N SER A 112 -4.09 -3.10 -2.91
CA SER A 112 -4.40 -1.94 -2.07
C SER A 112 -3.84 -2.08 -0.67
N GLY A 113 -3.48 -0.95 -0.04
CA GLY A 113 -2.92 -0.90 1.30
C GLY A 113 -1.41 -1.15 1.36
N ASP A 114 -0.71 -0.30 2.11
CA ASP A 114 0.74 -0.41 2.34
C ASP A 114 1.11 -1.60 3.24
N ALA A 115 2.39 -1.95 3.34
CA ALA A 115 2.89 -2.95 4.28
C ALA A 115 2.40 -2.67 5.72
N GLY A 116 1.95 -3.73 6.40
CA GLY A 116 1.35 -3.69 7.74
C GLY A 116 -0.05 -3.07 7.84
N SER A 117 -0.62 -2.58 6.73
CA SER A 117 -2.01 -2.08 6.73
C SER A 117 -3.02 -3.24 6.69
N GLY A 118 -4.28 -2.96 7.05
CA GLY A 118 -5.36 -3.95 7.06
C GLY A 118 -5.50 -4.75 5.75
N PRO A 119 -5.59 -4.13 4.56
CA PRO A 119 -5.66 -4.88 3.30
C PRO A 119 -4.49 -5.84 3.07
N SER A 120 -3.27 -5.39 3.40
CA SER A 120 -2.05 -6.19 3.29
C SER A 120 -2.06 -7.35 4.29
N ASN A 121 -2.49 -7.10 5.53
CA ASN A 121 -2.63 -8.14 6.55
C ASN A 121 -3.75 -9.16 6.21
N ILE A 122 -4.84 -8.73 5.56
CA ILE A 122 -5.86 -9.67 5.09
C ILE A 122 -5.30 -10.60 4.02
N ARG A 123 -4.52 -10.07 3.05
CA ARG A 123 -3.83 -10.92 2.06
C ARG A 123 -2.84 -11.87 2.72
N ARG A 124 -2.00 -11.33 3.62
CA ARG A 124 -1.07 -12.12 4.46
C ARG A 124 -1.79 -13.27 5.13
N TRP A 125 -2.91 -12.99 5.80
CA TRP A 125 -3.68 -14.00 6.52
C TRP A 125 -4.18 -15.12 5.60
N ILE A 126 -4.74 -14.77 4.44
CA ILE A 126 -5.25 -15.76 3.48
C ILE A 126 -4.11 -16.61 2.90
N ILE A 127 -2.97 -15.99 2.59
CA ILE A 127 -1.83 -16.65 1.93
C ILE A 127 -1.02 -17.50 2.93
N GLU A 128 -0.76 -17.00 4.13
CA GLU A 128 -0.03 -17.73 5.18
C GLU A 128 -0.84 -18.90 5.74
N ASN A 129 -2.18 -18.85 5.69
CA ASN A 129 -3.03 -20.01 5.99
C ASN A 129 -3.20 -20.97 4.79
N ASP A 130 -2.52 -20.71 3.67
CA ASP A 130 -2.59 -21.50 2.45
C ASP A 130 -4.02 -21.62 1.87
N TRP A 131 -4.83 -20.57 1.99
CA TRP A 131 -6.22 -20.61 1.51
C TRP A 131 -6.41 -20.08 0.10
N LEU A 132 -5.58 -19.17 -0.37
CA LEU A 132 -5.69 -18.63 -1.73
C LEU A 132 -5.28 -19.70 -2.74
N ASP A 133 -6.21 -20.20 -3.55
CA ASP A 133 -5.97 -21.33 -4.45
C ASP A 133 -5.64 -20.90 -5.88
N ALA A 134 -6.41 -19.96 -6.40
CA ALA A 134 -6.15 -19.37 -7.71
C ALA A 134 -6.80 -17.99 -7.87
N ILE A 135 -6.27 -17.19 -8.79
CA ILE A 135 -6.89 -15.95 -9.25
C ILE A 135 -6.98 -15.98 -10.78
N VAL A 136 -8.17 -15.76 -11.30
CA VAL A 136 -8.42 -15.66 -12.75
C VAL A 136 -8.67 -14.20 -13.10
N ALA A 137 -7.75 -13.58 -13.86
CA ALA A 137 -7.99 -12.27 -14.47
C ALA A 137 -8.98 -12.42 -15.63
N LEU A 138 -10.10 -11.72 -15.57
CA LEU A 138 -11.13 -11.78 -16.60
C LEU A 138 -11.00 -10.64 -17.62
N PRO A 139 -11.59 -10.77 -18.81
CA PRO A 139 -11.67 -9.68 -19.78
C PRO A 139 -12.23 -8.38 -19.18
N ASP A 140 -11.81 -7.25 -19.73
CA ASP A 140 -12.44 -5.96 -19.48
C ASP A 140 -13.86 -5.93 -20.06
N GLN A 141 -14.65 -4.89 -19.75
CA GLN A 141 -15.97 -4.67 -20.37
C GLN A 141 -16.93 -5.88 -20.31
N LEU A 142 -16.83 -6.71 -19.27
CA LEU A 142 -17.74 -7.84 -19.03
C LEU A 142 -19.03 -7.44 -18.32
N PHE A 143 -19.03 -6.34 -17.58
CA PHE A 143 -20.16 -5.88 -16.79
C PHE A 143 -20.89 -4.71 -17.45
N TYR A 144 -22.18 -4.58 -17.20
CA TYR A 144 -23.01 -3.52 -17.76
C TYR A 144 -22.61 -2.12 -17.30
N ASN A 145 -22.21 -2.00 -16.03
CA ASN A 145 -22.02 -0.70 -15.37
C ASN A 145 -20.58 -0.24 -15.36
N THR A 146 -19.61 -1.08 -15.76
CA THR A 146 -18.19 -0.74 -15.70
C THR A 146 -17.38 -1.46 -16.77
N GLY A 147 -16.36 -0.77 -17.29
CA GLY A 147 -15.39 -1.32 -18.24
C GLY A 147 -14.13 -1.89 -17.60
N ILE A 148 -14.04 -1.95 -16.26
CA ILE A 148 -12.83 -2.37 -15.54
C ILE A 148 -12.50 -3.85 -15.77
N PHE A 149 -11.24 -4.20 -15.55
CA PHE A 149 -10.85 -5.60 -15.31
C PHE A 149 -11.43 -6.11 -14.00
N THR A 150 -11.82 -7.37 -14.00
CA THR A 150 -12.33 -8.08 -12.81
C THR A 150 -11.61 -9.39 -12.64
N TYR A 151 -11.63 -9.92 -11.42
CA TYR A 151 -10.85 -11.08 -11.03
C TYR A 151 -11.73 -12.04 -10.25
N VAL A 152 -11.66 -13.33 -10.57
CA VAL A 152 -12.26 -14.38 -9.73
C VAL A 152 -11.19 -14.90 -8.80
N TRP A 153 -11.38 -14.72 -7.50
CA TRP A 153 -10.54 -15.34 -6.48
C TRP A 153 -11.17 -16.65 -6.04
N LEU A 154 -10.40 -17.72 -6.13
CA LEU A 154 -10.72 -19.03 -5.59
C LEU A 154 -9.99 -19.20 -4.27
N VAL A 155 -10.74 -19.41 -3.20
CA VAL A 155 -10.21 -19.57 -1.83
C VAL A 155 -10.76 -20.88 -1.25
N THR A 156 -9.91 -21.70 -0.66
CA THR A 156 -10.32 -22.96 -0.03
C THR A 156 -9.42 -23.29 1.15
N ASN A 157 -10.00 -23.77 2.24
CA ASN A 157 -9.22 -24.31 3.35
C ASN A 157 -8.89 -25.81 3.18
N ARG A 158 -9.30 -26.42 2.06
CA ARG A 158 -9.08 -27.84 1.75
C ARG A 158 -8.37 -27.97 0.39
N LYS A 159 -7.14 -27.45 0.31
CA LYS A 159 -6.31 -27.61 -0.88
C LYS A 159 -5.88 -29.08 -1.04
N PRO A 160 -5.97 -29.65 -2.25
CA PRO A 160 -5.42 -30.96 -2.51
C PRO A 160 -3.88 -30.93 -2.40
N PRO A 161 -3.21 -32.05 -2.08
CA PRO A 161 -1.77 -32.09 -1.82
C PRO A 161 -0.90 -31.40 -2.87
N GLU A 162 -1.24 -31.56 -4.15
CA GLU A 162 -0.54 -30.98 -5.28
C GLU A 162 -0.74 -29.46 -5.46
N ARG A 163 -1.56 -28.80 -4.64
CA ARG A 163 -1.76 -27.33 -4.65
C ARG A 163 -1.32 -26.64 -3.37
N ARG A 164 -0.90 -27.40 -2.35
CA ARG A 164 -0.48 -26.84 -1.05
C ARG A 164 0.76 -25.98 -1.21
N GLY A 165 0.80 -24.89 -0.44
CA GLY A 165 1.87 -23.90 -0.43
C GLY A 165 1.95 -23.03 -1.68
N ARG A 166 1.00 -23.16 -2.62
CA ARG A 166 1.06 -22.55 -3.95
C ARG A 166 -0.23 -21.84 -4.34
N VAL A 167 -0.09 -20.83 -5.20
CA VAL A 167 -1.19 -20.08 -5.81
C VAL A 167 -1.03 -20.11 -7.33
N GLN A 168 -2.13 -20.41 -8.04
CA GLN A 168 -2.17 -20.34 -9.50
C GLN A 168 -2.76 -18.99 -9.95
N LEU A 169 -2.01 -18.21 -10.72
CA LEU A 169 -2.55 -17.04 -11.42
C LEU A 169 -2.89 -17.42 -12.85
N ILE A 170 -4.06 -17.02 -13.33
CA ILE A 170 -4.56 -17.34 -14.67
C ILE A 170 -4.91 -16.05 -15.42
N ASP A 171 -4.32 -15.84 -16.59
CA ASP A 171 -4.65 -14.73 -17.49
C ASP A 171 -5.77 -15.15 -18.46
N GLY A 172 -7.00 -14.83 -18.08
CA GLY A 172 -8.17 -14.96 -18.93
C GLY A 172 -8.52 -13.67 -19.69
N THR A 173 -7.72 -12.61 -19.63
CA THR A 173 -8.11 -11.26 -20.13
C THR A 173 -8.42 -11.23 -21.62
N ARG A 174 -7.91 -12.20 -22.39
CA ARG A 174 -8.16 -12.36 -23.84
C ARG A 174 -9.16 -13.46 -24.20
N PHE A 175 -9.82 -14.06 -23.21
CA PHE A 175 -10.85 -15.08 -23.39
C PHE A 175 -12.22 -14.42 -23.54
N PHE A 176 -12.41 -13.73 -24.66
CA PHE A 176 -13.70 -13.16 -25.00
C PHE A 176 -13.94 -13.16 -26.50
N ILE A 177 -15.20 -13.02 -26.88
CA ILE A 177 -15.61 -12.52 -28.18
C ILE A 177 -16.22 -11.12 -28.01
N LYS A 178 -16.08 -10.29 -29.04
CA LYS A 178 -16.77 -8.99 -29.07
C LYS A 178 -18.26 -9.24 -29.29
N MET A 179 -19.09 -8.59 -28.48
CA MET A 179 -20.54 -8.59 -28.67
C MET A 179 -20.87 -7.78 -29.93
N THR A 180 -21.37 -8.46 -30.96
CA THR A 180 -21.87 -7.87 -32.20
C THR A 180 -23.40 -7.84 -32.22
N GLU A 181 -24.00 -7.01 -33.06
CA GLU A 181 -25.46 -6.86 -33.13
C GLU A 181 -26.18 -8.16 -33.58
N SER A 182 -25.52 -9.05 -34.32
CA SER A 182 -26.17 -10.21 -34.97
C SER A 182 -26.18 -11.50 -34.15
N GLU A 183 -25.19 -11.74 -33.27
CA GLU A 183 -25.03 -13.06 -32.64
C GLU A 183 -25.31 -13.11 -31.13
N TYR A 184 -25.11 -12.02 -30.36
CA TYR A 184 -25.11 -12.07 -28.89
C TYR A 184 -25.89 -10.97 -28.17
N ARG A 185 -26.77 -10.25 -28.88
CA ARG A 185 -27.46 -9.01 -28.49
C ARG A 185 -26.53 -7.78 -28.51
N LYS A 186 -27.11 -6.63 -28.87
CA LYS A 186 -26.44 -5.32 -28.94
C LYS A 186 -25.66 -5.02 -27.66
N ALA A 187 -24.51 -4.36 -27.81
CA ALA A 187 -23.72 -3.85 -26.69
C ALA A 187 -24.60 -3.13 -25.65
N LEU A 188 -24.47 -3.51 -24.37
CA LEU A 188 -25.33 -3.02 -23.29
C LEU A 188 -24.52 -2.13 -22.34
N ASN A 189 -24.71 -0.82 -22.45
CA ASN A 189 -24.00 0.21 -21.67
C ASN A 189 -22.47 0.11 -21.78
N ASN A 190 -21.75 -0.44 -20.78
CA ASN A 190 -20.31 -0.71 -20.84
C ASN A 190 -19.95 -2.13 -21.29
N LYS A 191 -20.91 -3.06 -21.30
CA LYS A 191 -20.64 -4.46 -21.66
C LYS A 191 -20.37 -4.57 -23.17
N ARG A 192 -19.19 -5.06 -23.52
CA ARG A 192 -18.73 -5.27 -24.91
C ARG A 192 -18.15 -6.65 -25.15
N ASN A 193 -17.72 -7.33 -24.09
CA ASN A 193 -17.08 -8.64 -24.16
C ASN A 193 -18.01 -9.72 -23.59
N LEU A 194 -17.99 -10.89 -24.22
CA LEU A 194 -18.67 -12.10 -23.77
C LEU A 194 -17.66 -13.25 -23.70
N ILE A 195 -17.67 -14.02 -22.62
CA ILE A 195 -16.93 -15.28 -22.54
C ILE A 195 -17.86 -16.39 -23.03
N THR A 196 -17.45 -17.15 -24.04
CA THR A 196 -18.25 -18.26 -24.58
C THR A 196 -18.18 -19.48 -23.65
N GLU A 197 -19.13 -20.42 -23.79
CA GLU A 197 -19.11 -21.70 -23.05
C GLU A 197 -17.83 -22.50 -23.30
N GLU A 198 -17.27 -22.42 -24.51
CA GLU A 198 -15.99 -23.04 -24.84
C GLU A 198 -14.83 -22.38 -24.10
N GLN A 199 -14.80 -21.04 -24.06
CA GLN A 199 -13.79 -20.29 -23.31
C GLN A 199 -13.90 -20.53 -21.79
N ILE A 200 -15.12 -20.67 -21.25
CA ILE A 200 -15.34 -21.06 -19.84
C ILE A 200 -14.77 -22.45 -19.58
N ARG A 201 -15.04 -23.43 -20.44
CA ARG A 201 -14.48 -24.79 -20.32
C ARG A 201 -12.95 -24.78 -20.44
N HIS A 202 -12.40 -23.94 -21.31
CA HIS A 202 -10.96 -23.80 -21.46
C HIS A 202 -10.32 -23.24 -20.19
N LEU A 203 -10.81 -22.11 -19.65
CA LEU A 203 -10.30 -21.54 -18.39
C LEU A 203 -10.44 -22.53 -17.22
N THR A 204 -11.54 -23.29 -17.17
CA THR A 204 -11.74 -24.34 -16.16
C THR A 204 -10.69 -25.45 -16.29
N ARG A 205 -10.31 -25.81 -17.51
CA ARG A 205 -9.25 -26.79 -17.78
C ARG A 205 -7.88 -26.26 -17.36
N VAL A 206 -7.55 -25.01 -17.68
CA VAL A 206 -6.29 -24.37 -17.25
C VAL A 206 -6.17 -24.40 -15.71
N TYR A 207 -7.25 -24.06 -15.00
CA TYR A 207 -7.30 -24.19 -13.54
C TYR A 207 -7.08 -25.64 -13.07
N GLY A 208 -7.79 -26.60 -13.67
CA GLY A 208 -7.70 -28.01 -13.31
C GLY A 208 -6.36 -28.68 -13.65
N ASN A 209 -5.71 -28.26 -14.72
CA ASN A 209 -4.39 -28.74 -15.14
C ASN A 209 -3.31 -28.41 -14.12
N ASN A 210 -3.46 -27.29 -13.40
CA ASN A 210 -2.52 -26.83 -12.38
C ASN A 210 -1.07 -26.84 -12.90
N GLN A 211 -0.86 -26.30 -14.10
CA GLN A 211 0.42 -26.32 -14.80
C GLN A 211 1.02 -24.90 -14.86
N ASP A 212 2.28 -24.76 -14.44
CA ASP A 212 3.04 -23.52 -14.63
C ASP A 212 3.47 -23.39 -16.09
N GLY A 213 3.36 -22.17 -16.63
CA GLY A 213 3.77 -21.86 -18.01
C GLY A 213 2.81 -22.38 -19.08
N GLU A 214 1.60 -22.81 -18.72
CA GLU A 214 0.59 -23.24 -19.71
C GLU A 214 0.29 -22.09 -20.69
N ILE A 215 0.20 -22.43 -21.98
CA ILE A 215 0.01 -21.46 -23.07
C ILE A 215 -1.36 -21.63 -23.74
N ALA A 216 -1.89 -20.54 -24.28
CA ALA A 216 -3.06 -20.55 -25.16
C ALA A 216 -2.88 -19.59 -26.35
N GLU A 217 -3.55 -19.91 -27.46
CA GLU A 217 -3.72 -18.99 -28.56
C GLU A 217 -4.85 -18.00 -28.23
N VAL A 218 -4.55 -16.70 -28.35
CA VAL A 218 -5.48 -15.62 -28.03
C VAL A 218 -5.53 -14.59 -29.14
N GLN A 219 -6.68 -13.92 -29.28
CA GLN A 219 -6.88 -12.88 -30.29
C GLN A 219 -6.43 -11.51 -29.77
N ILE A 220 -5.52 -10.87 -30.49
CA ILE A 220 -4.99 -9.53 -30.18
C ILE A 220 -4.90 -8.74 -31.48
N ASN A 221 -5.58 -7.59 -31.55
CA ASN A 221 -5.56 -6.68 -32.70
C ASN A 221 -5.86 -7.35 -34.06
N GLY A 222 -6.75 -8.35 -34.07
CA GLY A 222 -7.13 -9.08 -35.28
C GLY A 222 -6.16 -10.19 -35.70
N GLY A 223 -5.09 -10.43 -34.94
CA GLY A 223 -4.19 -11.56 -35.11
C GLY A 223 -4.24 -12.55 -33.95
N THR A 224 -3.75 -13.76 -34.19
CA THR A 224 -3.54 -14.78 -33.16
C THR A 224 -2.14 -14.64 -32.57
N GLU A 225 -2.04 -14.55 -31.25
CA GLU A 225 -0.77 -14.61 -30.51
C GLU A 225 -0.80 -15.79 -29.52
N THR A 226 0.32 -16.51 -29.35
CA THR A 226 0.48 -17.50 -28.27
C THR A 226 0.92 -16.79 -26.99
N ARG A 227 0.18 -16.95 -25.90
CA ARG A 227 0.48 -16.33 -24.60
C ARG A 227 0.54 -17.38 -23.50
N VAL A 228 1.42 -17.16 -22.51
CA VAL A 228 1.35 -17.88 -21.23
C VAL A 228 0.10 -17.41 -20.50
N VAL A 229 -0.76 -18.34 -20.10
CA VAL A 229 -2.06 -18.09 -19.45
C VAL A 229 -2.15 -18.65 -18.04
N SER A 230 -1.15 -19.43 -17.60
CA SER A 230 -1.08 -19.94 -16.22
C SER A 230 0.34 -19.76 -15.67
N ARG A 231 0.41 -19.27 -14.43
CA ARG A 231 1.64 -19.17 -13.65
C ARG A 231 1.39 -19.67 -12.23
N ILE A 232 2.32 -20.43 -11.67
CA ILE A 232 2.20 -20.95 -10.30
C ILE A 232 3.34 -20.40 -9.45
N PHE A 233 2.99 -19.90 -8.26
CA PHE A 233 3.92 -19.27 -7.32
C PHE A 233 3.83 -19.93 -5.95
N ASP A 234 4.93 -19.96 -5.22
CA ASP A 234 4.92 -20.26 -3.79
C ASP A 234 4.24 -19.13 -3.01
N ASN A 235 3.56 -19.45 -1.91
CA ASN A 235 2.89 -18.46 -1.06
C ASN A 235 3.83 -17.32 -0.60
N ARG A 236 5.10 -17.63 -0.34
CA ARG A 236 6.11 -16.63 0.07
C ARG A 236 6.39 -15.57 -0.99
N GLU A 237 6.18 -15.86 -2.28
CA GLU A 237 6.52 -14.93 -3.37
C GLU A 237 5.62 -13.70 -3.42
N PHE A 238 4.48 -13.76 -2.72
CA PHE A 238 3.58 -12.63 -2.56
C PHE A 238 3.96 -11.72 -1.38
N GLY A 239 4.87 -12.17 -0.51
CA GLY A 239 5.31 -11.44 0.68
C GLY A 239 6.63 -10.69 0.45
N PHE A 240 6.79 -9.57 1.15
CA PHE A 240 8.02 -8.80 1.18
C PHE A 240 8.20 -8.04 2.51
N LEU A 241 9.44 -7.76 2.86
CA LEU A 241 9.83 -6.82 3.91
C LEU A 241 9.86 -5.42 3.32
N LYS A 242 9.09 -4.50 3.88
CA LYS A 242 9.24 -3.06 3.63
C LYS A 242 10.17 -2.49 4.70
N VAL A 243 11.43 -2.32 4.33
CA VAL A 243 12.51 -1.85 5.20
C VAL A 243 12.61 -0.34 5.11
N THR A 244 12.65 0.36 6.24
CA THR A 244 12.88 1.80 6.25
C THR A 244 14.37 2.09 6.27
N VAL A 245 14.85 2.79 5.25
CA VAL A 245 16.24 3.20 5.12
C VAL A 245 16.35 4.66 5.55
N GLU A 246 17.08 4.90 6.63
CA GLU A 246 17.38 6.23 7.14
C GLU A 246 18.74 6.70 6.64
N ARG A 247 18.85 8.01 6.45
CA ARG A 247 20.09 8.69 6.09
C ARG A 247 20.40 9.75 7.13
N PRO A 248 21.67 10.04 7.40
CA PRO A 248 21.99 10.94 8.51
C PRO A 248 21.70 12.38 8.13
N LEU A 249 21.08 13.09 9.06
CA LEU A 249 20.87 14.52 8.99
C LEU A 249 22.22 15.23 9.00
N ARG A 250 22.38 16.13 8.03
CA ARG A 250 23.53 17.03 7.94
C ARG A 250 23.04 18.44 7.78
N MET A 251 23.50 19.33 8.65
CA MET A 251 23.08 20.71 8.64
C MET A 251 24.29 21.63 8.78
N ASN A 252 24.31 22.68 7.97
CA ASN A 252 25.13 23.85 8.23
C ASN A 252 24.36 24.84 9.09
N PHE A 253 25.09 25.65 9.86
CA PHE A 253 24.52 26.71 10.68
C PHE A 253 25.20 28.02 10.34
N GLU A 254 24.43 29.10 10.24
CA GLU A 254 24.97 30.41 9.95
C GLU A 254 24.07 31.48 10.57
N ALA A 255 24.67 32.47 11.21
CA ALA A 255 23.95 33.53 11.92
C ALA A 255 23.80 34.78 11.04
N THR A 256 23.36 34.62 9.79
CA THR A 256 23.04 35.76 8.92
C THR A 256 21.77 36.47 9.38
N PRO A 257 21.58 37.76 9.07
CA PRO A 257 20.35 38.48 9.39
C PRO A 257 19.09 37.77 8.88
N GLU A 258 19.15 37.19 7.68
CA GLU A 258 18.04 36.47 7.06
C GLU A 258 17.68 35.20 7.84
N ARG A 259 18.67 34.42 8.29
CA ARG A 259 18.42 33.19 9.06
C ARG A 259 17.98 33.48 10.49
N ILE A 260 18.51 34.54 11.11
CA ILE A 260 18.05 35.01 12.42
C ILE A 260 16.59 35.48 12.33
N ALA A 261 16.18 36.12 11.23
CA ALA A 261 14.78 36.52 11.03
C ALA A 261 13.80 35.33 11.05
N ARG A 262 14.22 34.14 10.59
CA ARG A 262 13.39 32.91 10.62
C ARG A 262 13.00 32.43 12.01
N LEU A 263 13.60 32.99 13.08
CA LEU A 263 13.17 32.70 14.45
C LEU A 263 11.71 33.08 14.70
N ASP A 264 11.18 34.09 14.00
CA ASP A 264 9.77 34.49 14.14
C ASP A 264 8.81 33.40 13.69
N ASP A 265 9.24 32.53 12.76
CA ASP A 265 8.45 31.38 12.30
C ASP A 265 8.51 30.20 13.28
N GLN A 266 9.41 30.24 14.27
CA GLN A 266 9.57 29.18 15.26
C GLN A 266 8.64 29.43 16.43
N SER A 267 7.56 28.64 16.53
CA SER A 267 6.55 28.77 17.60
C SER A 267 7.12 28.88 19.02
N ALA A 268 8.20 28.15 19.35
CA ALA A 268 8.82 28.23 20.68
C ALA A 268 9.45 29.61 20.95
N PHE A 269 9.98 30.28 19.92
CA PHE A 269 10.56 31.62 20.01
C PHE A 269 9.47 32.69 19.93
N ALA A 270 8.55 32.60 18.95
CA ALA A 270 7.44 33.54 18.79
C ALA A 270 6.57 33.64 20.05
N ASN A 271 6.33 32.51 20.73
CA ASN A 271 5.51 32.47 21.94
C ASN A 271 6.16 33.10 23.18
N LEU A 272 7.46 33.45 23.14
CA LEU A 272 8.10 34.18 24.26
C LEU A 272 7.37 35.50 24.53
N ALA A 273 6.99 36.22 23.47
CA ALA A 273 6.26 37.49 23.55
C ALA A 273 4.73 37.30 23.54
N THR A 274 4.22 36.19 24.11
CA THR A 274 2.77 35.93 24.20
C THR A 274 2.36 35.64 25.64
N SER A 275 1.15 36.06 26.04
CA SER A 275 0.60 35.75 27.36
C SER A 275 -0.68 34.91 27.28
N LYS A 276 -0.80 33.95 28.18
CA LYS A 276 -2.04 33.17 28.40
C LYS A 276 -2.98 33.81 29.42
N LYS A 277 -2.56 34.88 30.10
CA LYS A 277 -3.31 35.55 31.18
C LYS A 277 -4.34 36.52 30.59
N ARG A 278 -5.54 36.02 30.32
CA ARG A 278 -6.62 36.84 29.72
C ARG A 278 -7.38 37.74 30.70
N LYS A 279 -7.21 37.53 32.01
CA LYS A 279 -7.98 38.21 33.08
C LYS A 279 -7.19 39.27 33.84
N ASP A 280 -5.90 39.42 33.55
CA ASP A 280 -5.01 40.38 34.18
C ASP A 280 -4.16 41.06 33.09
N ALA A 281 -4.68 42.18 32.58
CA ALA A 281 -4.08 42.91 31.46
C ALA A 281 -2.68 43.43 31.80
N ALA A 282 -2.47 43.90 33.03
CA ALA A 282 -1.17 44.43 33.45
C ALA A 282 -0.12 43.34 33.65
N ALA A 283 -0.52 42.13 34.04
CA ALA A 283 0.40 40.98 34.06
C ALA A 283 0.68 40.44 32.65
N ALA A 284 -0.32 40.44 31.76
CA ALA A 284 -0.16 40.00 30.38
C ALA A 284 0.78 40.92 29.59
N GLU A 285 0.64 42.24 29.76
CA GLU A 285 1.50 43.24 29.11
C GLU A 285 2.95 43.12 29.57
N ARG A 286 3.18 42.95 30.89
CA ARG A 286 4.52 42.69 31.44
C ARG A 286 5.16 41.42 30.88
N GLU A 287 4.40 40.32 30.80
CA GLU A 287 4.91 39.06 30.21
C GLU A 287 5.30 39.22 28.73
N ILE A 288 4.53 40.00 27.97
CA ILE A 288 4.83 40.27 26.56
C ILE A 288 6.09 41.12 26.43
N GLU A 289 6.21 42.19 27.22
CA GLU A 289 7.37 43.09 27.21
C GLU A 289 8.66 42.35 27.63
N GLU A 290 8.61 41.56 28.71
CA GLU A 290 9.72 40.68 29.12
C GLU A 290 10.08 39.67 28.03
N GLY A 291 9.06 39.12 27.36
CA GLY A 291 9.21 38.20 26.24
C GLY A 291 9.88 38.83 25.02
N GLN A 292 9.50 40.06 24.66
CA GLN A 292 10.10 40.84 23.57
C GLN A 292 11.56 41.18 23.89
N ALA A 293 11.84 41.64 25.11
CA ALA A 293 13.20 41.91 25.55
C ALA A 293 14.09 40.65 25.48
N LEU A 294 13.53 39.48 25.82
CA LEU A 294 14.23 38.20 25.69
C LEU A 294 14.47 37.82 24.22
N GLN A 295 13.49 38.04 23.32
CA GLN A 295 13.65 37.81 21.89
C GLN A 295 14.78 38.68 21.32
N ASP A 296 14.80 39.97 21.66
CA ASP A 296 15.82 40.91 21.22
C ASP A 296 17.21 40.50 21.75
N ALA A 297 17.30 40.13 23.04
CA ALA A 297 18.55 39.63 23.62
C ALA A 297 19.07 38.36 22.93
N ILE A 298 18.19 37.45 22.50
CA ILE A 298 18.57 36.27 21.73
C ILE A 298 19.08 36.68 20.33
N ARG A 299 18.42 37.63 19.66
CA ARG A 299 18.84 38.11 18.34
C ARG A 299 20.20 38.78 18.40
N ASP A 300 20.41 39.66 19.38
CA ASP A 300 21.69 40.34 19.61
C ASP A 300 22.81 39.34 19.89
N LEU A 301 22.54 38.33 20.72
CA LEU A 301 23.46 37.25 20.97
C LEU A 301 23.83 36.51 19.68
N LEU A 302 22.85 36.16 18.85
CA LEU A 302 23.10 35.43 17.61
C LEU A 302 23.87 36.29 16.59
N ALA A 303 23.60 37.59 16.53
CA ALA A 303 24.35 38.52 15.69
C ALA A 303 25.84 38.55 16.03
N THR A 304 26.22 38.30 17.30
CA THR A 304 27.65 38.17 17.67
C THR A 304 28.36 36.98 17.01
N LEU A 305 27.60 36.00 16.50
CA LEU A 305 28.12 34.83 15.81
C LEU A 305 28.24 35.02 14.30
N GLU A 306 27.71 36.11 13.72
CA GLU A 306 27.75 36.38 12.27
C GLU A 306 29.19 36.37 11.73
N GLY A 307 30.12 37.00 12.46
CA GLY A 307 31.54 37.08 12.08
C GLY A 307 32.31 35.76 12.12
N LYS A 308 31.69 34.66 12.60
CA LYS A 308 32.29 33.32 12.59
C LYS A 308 32.05 32.58 11.26
N GLY A 309 31.17 33.09 10.41
CA GLY A 309 30.81 32.47 9.14
C GLY A 309 29.99 31.19 9.30
N ARG A 310 30.01 30.36 8.26
CA ARG A 310 29.23 29.13 8.18
C ARG A 310 29.89 27.98 8.94
N TYR A 311 29.12 27.39 9.86
CA TYR A 311 29.48 26.17 10.57
C TYR A 311 29.03 24.96 9.78
N LEU A 312 29.94 24.02 9.52
CA LEU A 312 29.62 22.71 8.94
C LEU A 312 29.48 21.61 10.00
N ASP A 313 29.59 21.94 11.29
CA ASP A 313 29.45 21.00 12.40
C ASP A 313 28.54 21.61 13.47
N ARG A 314 27.44 20.90 13.79
CA ARG A 314 26.49 21.30 14.83
C ARG A 314 27.16 21.40 16.20
N ALA A 315 28.10 20.52 16.52
CA ALA A 315 28.80 20.54 17.81
C ALA A 315 29.66 21.80 17.96
N ALA A 316 30.33 22.23 16.88
CA ALA A 316 31.09 23.48 16.85
C ALA A 316 30.18 24.70 17.02
N PHE A 317 29.06 24.73 16.28
CA PHE A 317 28.06 25.79 16.44
C PHE A 317 27.47 25.85 17.85
N GLU A 318 27.11 24.70 18.42
CA GLU A 318 26.53 24.63 19.77
C GLU A 318 27.53 25.06 20.86
N ALA A 319 28.81 24.76 20.70
CA ALA A 319 29.86 25.21 21.60
C ALA A 319 29.99 26.74 21.60
N ASP A 320 30.05 27.35 20.42
CA ASP A 320 30.11 28.81 20.27
C ASP A 320 28.82 29.50 20.73
N LEU A 321 27.65 28.94 20.43
CA LEU A 321 26.35 29.40 20.93
C LEU A 321 26.30 29.36 22.46
N THR A 322 26.79 28.29 23.07
CA THR A 322 26.84 28.15 24.53
C THR A 322 27.81 29.13 25.16
N GLN A 323 28.94 29.42 24.51
CA GLN A 323 29.89 30.42 24.96
C GLN A 323 29.30 31.84 24.86
N ALA A 324 28.63 32.17 23.76
CA ALA A 324 27.95 33.45 23.56
C ALA A 324 26.84 33.66 24.60
N ALA A 325 26.03 32.63 24.87
CA ALA A 325 25.01 32.64 25.91
C ALA A 325 25.59 32.90 27.31
N LYS A 326 26.72 32.28 27.65
CA LYS A 326 27.42 32.54 28.92
C LYS A 326 27.96 33.97 29.01
N ARG A 327 28.50 34.52 27.91
CA ARG A 327 29.03 35.91 27.89
C ARG A 327 27.92 36.95 28.02
N ALA A 328 26.74 36.67 27.48
CA ALA A 328 25.57 37.53 27.57
C ALA A 328 24.72 37.29 28.85
N ASP A 329 25.14 36.39 29.74
CA ASP A 329 24.38 35.92 30.91
C ASP A 329 22.94 35.47 30.56
N LEU A 330 22.78 34.85 29.38
CA LEU A 330 21.49 34.46 28.83
C LEU A 330 21.26 32.97 28.97
N LYS A 331 20.14 32.59 29.61
CA LYS A 331 19.71 31.19 29.68
C LYS A 331 18.93 30.82 28.41
N LEU A 332 19.38 29.77 27.73
CA LEU A 332 18.70 29.20 26.56
C LEU A 332 18.09 27.83 26.89
N PRO A 333 16.78 27.75 27.21
CA PRO A 333 16.06 26.50 27.39
C PRO A 333 16.08 25.63 26.14
N ALA A 334 15.91 24.31 26.30
CA ALA A 334 15.92 23.36 25.18
C ALA A 334 14.95 23.70 24.03
N PRO A 335 13.70 24.17 24.26
CA PRO A 335 12.82 24.61 23.17
C PRO A 335 13.38 25.77 22.34
N ILE A 336 14.04 26.73 22.99
CA ILE A 336 14.66 27.87 22.32
C ILE A 336 15.91 27.43 21.56
N ARG A 337 16.74 26.55 22.13
CA ARG A 337 17.88 25.95 21.40
C ARG A 337 17.42 25.23 20.14
N LYS A 338 16.34 24.45 20.22
CA LYS A 338 15.75 23.78 19.05
C LYS A 338 15.24 24.77 18.00
N ALA A 339 14.60 25.87 18.42
CA ALA A 339 14.18 26.95 17.53
C ALA A 339 15.37 27.61 16.83
N ILE A 340 16.47 27.88 17.56
CA ILE A 340 17.70 28.43 17.00
C ILE A 340 18.28 27.46 15.95
N PHE A 341 18.40 26.17 16.26
CA PHE A 341 18.89 25.18 15.30
C PHE A 341 18.01 25.07 14.05
N ALA A 342 16.68 25.16 14.20
CA ALA A 342 15.75 25.12 13.07
C ALA A 342 15.82 26.39 12.21
N ALA A 343 15.97 27.57 12.82
CA ALA A 343 16.00 28.85 12.12
C ALA A 343 17.35 29.09 11.41
N LEU A 344 18.45 28.85 12.11
CA LEU A 344 19.81 29.11 11.61
C LEU A 344 20.39 27.94 10.82
N GLY A 345 19.75 26.77 10.91
CA GLY A 345 20.20 25.56 10.24
C GLY A 345 19.62 25.42 8.83
N GLU A 346 20.44 24.95 7.90
CA GLU A 346 19.98 24.46 6.59
C GLU A 346 20.62 23.11 6.32
N ARG A 347 19.90 22.23 5.62
CA ARG A 347 20.44 20.93 5.20
C ARG A 347 21.61 21.14 4.26
N ASP A 348 22.68 20.39 4.51
CA ASP A 348 23.92 20.52 3.75
C ASP A 348 24.63 19.18 3.62
N PRO A 349 24.69 18.58 2.41
CA PRO A 349 25.33 17.28 2.18
C PRO A 349 26.81 17.23 2.57
N ILE A 350 27.51 18.37 2.62
CA ILE A 350 28.93 18.41 2.98
C ILE A 350 29.17 18.68 4.48
N ALA A 351 28.12 18.96 5.25
CA ALA A 351 28.24 19.14 6.70
C ALA A 351 28.47 17.80 7.44
N ALA A 352 28.99 17.90 8.65
CA ALA A 352 29.12 16.78 9.56
C ALA A 352 27.73 16.22 9.93
N ILE A 353 27.72 14.93 10.27
CA ILE A 353 26.51 14.24 10.71
C ILE A 353 26.05 14.82 12.05
N CYS A 354 24.79 15.24 12.09
CA CYS A 354 24.09 15.58 13.33
C CYS A 354 23.90 14.32 14.18
N ARG A 355 24.34 14.36 15.45
CA ARG A 355 24.27 13.23 16.38
C ARG A 355 23.47 13.55 17.63
N ASP A 356 22.65 12.59 18.06
CA ASP A 356 21.86 12.69 19.28
C ASP A 356 22.74 12.68 20.55
N ALA A 357 22.11 12.77 21.72
CA ALA A 357 22.82 12.74 23.01
C ALA A 357 23.57 11.42 23.30
N LYS A 358 23.28 10.35 22.57
CA LYS A 358 23.96 9.05 22.66
C LYS A 358 25.09 8.91 21.62
N GLY A 359 25.32 9.95 20.81
CA GLY A 359 26.28 9.94 19.72
C GLY A 359 25.79 9.20 18.46
N GLN A 360 24.52 8.80 18.40
CA GLN A 360 23.96 8.13 17.24
C GLN A 360 23.57 9.15 16.17
N PRO A 361 23.73 8.84 14.87
CA PRO A 361 23.26 9.69 13.80
C PRO A 361 21.75 9.97 13.91
N GLU A 362 21.37 11.23 13.78
CA GLU A 362 19.95 11.60 13.67
C GLU A 362 19.45 11.36 12.24
N PRO A 363 18.24 10.82 12.04
CA PRO A 363 17.70 10.60 10.70
C PRO A 363 17.26 11.91 10.03
N ASP A 364 17.53 12.05 8.74
CA ASP A 364 16.93 13.07 7.90
C ASP A 364 15.62 12.57 7.30
N SER A 365 14.50 13.08 7.82
CA SER A 365 13.17 12.68 7.33
C SER A 365 12.90 13.04 5.87
N GLU A 366 13.65 13.98 5.28
CA GLU A 366 13.51 14.35 3.85
C GLU A 366 14.26 13.41 2.91
N LEU A 367 15.21 12.64 3.45
CA LEU A 367 16.01 11.68 2.70
C LEU A 367 15.70 10.23 3.08
N ARG A 368 14.71 10.02 3.95
CA ARG A 368 14.21 8.69 4.31
C ARG A 368 13.59 8.02 3.08
N ASP A 369 13.96 6.76 2.88
CA ASP A 369 13.38 5.93 1.83
C ASP A 369 12.90 4.59 2.38
N THR A 370 12.27 3.79 1.54
CA THR A 370 11.86 2.43 1.87
C THR A 370 12.22 1.46 0.76
N GLU A 371 12.80 0.32 1.14
CA GLU A 371 13.12 -0.76 0.23
C GLU A 371 12.17 -1.94 0.42
N ASN A 372 11.72 -2.53 -0.68
CA ASN A 372 10.90 -3.73 -0.66
C ASN A 372 11.77 -4.95 -0.98
N ILE A 373 12.07 -5.74 0.05
CA ILE A 373 12.90 -6.95 -0.06
C ILE A 373 11.97 -8.18 -0.13
N PRO A 374 11.91 -8.91 -1.26
CA PRO A 374 11.10 -10.12 -1.36
C PRO A 374 11.52 -11.19 -0.34
N LEU A 375 10.57 -12.02 0.10
CA LEU A 375 10.89 -13.13 1.01
C LEU A 375 11.82 -14.15 0.30
N PRO A 376 12.94 -14.57 0.93
CA PRO A 376 13.91 -15.45 0.31
C PRO A 376 13.33 -16.86 0.05
N PRO A 377 13.90 -17.60 -0.93
CA PRO A 377 13.61 -19.02 -1.11
C PRO A 377 13.77 -19.83 0.18
N GLY A 378 12.80 -20.72 0.45
CA GLY A 378 12.79 -21.53 1.67
C GLY A 378 12.24 -20.84 2.92
N THR A 379 11.65 -19.64 2.79
CA THR A 379 10.93 -19.00 3.92
C THR A 379 9.74 -19.85 4.36
N ASP A 380 9.75 -20.25 5.63
CA ASP A 380 8.61 -20.91 6.26
C ASP A 380 7.50 -19.90 6.59
N LEU A 381 6.25 -20.30 6.33
CA LEU A 381 5.06 -19.53 6.68
C LEU A 381 4.23 -20.31 7.72
N PRO A 382 3.52 -19.64 8.64
CA PRO A 382 3.39 -18.19 8.78
C PRO A 382 4.67 -17.51 9.27
N LEU A 383 4.83 -16.23 8.95
CA LEU A 383 5.97 -15.45 9.42
C LEU A 383 5.93 -15.29 10.96
N PRO A 384 7.10 -15.17 11.63
CA PRO A 384 7.18 -15.06 13.08
C PRO A 384 6.79 -13.66 13.60
N MET A 385 5.58 -13.22 13.27
CA MET A 385 5.04 -11.90 13.58
C MET A 385 3.51 -12.01 13.78
N ASP A 386 3.00 -11.38 14.83
CA ASP A 386 1.56 -11.35 15.10
C ASP A 386 0.81 -10.41 14.13
N PHE A 387 -0.51 -10.53 14.07
CA PHE A 387 -1.38 -9.62 13.31
C PHE A 387 -1.80 -8.43 14.17
N GLY A 388 -1.89 -7.24 13.57
CA GLY A 388 -2.38 -6.02 14.22
C GLY A 388 -1.38 -4.85 14.14
N PRO A 389 -1.68 -3.74 14.82
CA PRO A 389 -0.82 -2.55 14.85
C PRO A 389 0.39 -2.67 15.81
N ASP A 390 0.45 -3.73 16.64
CA ASP A 390 1.41 -3.80 17.74
C ASP A 390 2.73 -4.48 17.37
N LYS A 391 3.79 -3.75 17.72
CA LYS A 391 5.17 -4.21 17.92
C LYS A 391 5.24 -5.13 19.17
N PRO A 392 6.22 -6.03 19.26
CA PRO A 392 7.50 -5.98 18.54
C PRO A 392 7.59 -6.85 17.29
N ASN A 393 8.31 -6.34 16.28
CA ASN A 393 8.74 -7.09 15.10
C ASN A 393 10.10 -7.78 15.31
N ASP A 394 10.64 -7.80 16.53
CA ASP A 394 11.99 -8.32 16.85
C ASP A 394 12.25 -9.73 16.30
N ARG A 395 11.26 -10.63 16.39
CA ARG A 395 11.38 -12.01 15.88
C ARG A 395 11.50 -12.06 14.36
N LEU A 396 10.75 -11.20 13.67
CA LEU A 396 10.85 -11.03 12.23
C LEU A 396 12.23 -10.50 11.85
N ILE A 397 12.66 -9.43 12.51
CA ILE A 397 13.97 -8.81 12.25
C ILE A 397 15.10 -9.80 12.51
N ALA A 398 15.04 -10.57 13.60
CA ALA A 398 16.01 -11.62 13.88
C ALA A 398 16.03 -12.70 12.79
N ALA A 399 14.86 -13.08 12.26
CA ALA A 399 14.76 -14.08 11.21
C ALA A 399 15.32 -13.62 9.85
N PHE A 400 15.22 -12.34 9.53
CA PHE A 400 15.60 -11.79 8.20
C PHE A 400 16.78 -10.82 8.24
N ARG A 401 17.53 -10.75 9.35
CA ARG A 401 18.67 -9.83 9.49
C ARG A 401 19.69 -10.04 8.37
N GLY A 402 20.03 -11.30 8.08
CA GLY A 402 21.03 -11.63 7.06
C GLY A 402 20.62 -11.13 5.67
N GLU A 403 19.34 -11.28 5.32
CA GLU A 403 18.78 -10.85 4.05
C GLU A 403 18.71 -9.33 3.93
N ILE A 404 18.30 -8.65 5.01
CA ILE A 404 18.28 -7.19 5.08
C ILE A 404 19.70 -6.64 4.92
N ASP A 405 20.67 -7.17 5.68
CA ASP A 405 22.06 -6.71 5.63
C ASP A 405 22.70 -6.99 4.25
N ALA A 406 22.43 -8.16 3.66
CA ALA A 406 22.91 -8.51 2.32
C ALA A 406 22.30 -7.62 1.24
N TYR A 407 21.02 -7.27 1.36
CA TYR A 407 20.37 -6.32 0.45
C TYR A 407 20.97 -4.92 0.60
N MET A 408 21.09 -4.42 1.83
CA MET A 408 21.72 -3.13 2.12
C MET A 408 23.13 -3.03 1.54
N ALA A 409 23.95 -4.07 1.72
CA ALA A 409 25.31 -4.11 1.19
C ALA A 409 25.39 -4.12 -0.34
N ARG A 410 24.40 -4.72 -1.02
CA ARG A 410 24.38 -4.86 -2.48
C ARG A 410 23.74 -3.67 -3.20
N GLU A 411 22.62 -3.18 -2.68
CA GLU A 411 21.75 -2.23 -3.40
C GLU A 411 21.80 -0.82 -2.81
N VAL A 412 22.04 -0.65 -1.50
CA VAL A 412 21.90 0.65 -0.83
C VAL A 412 23.25 1.30 -0.53
N LEU A 413 24.11 0.61 0.25
CA LEU A 413 25.38 1.13 0.75
C LEU A 413 26.39 1.52 -0.35
N PRO A 414 26.41 0.91 -1.56
CA PRO A 414 27.26 1.38 -2.66
C PRO A 414 26.89 2.79 -3.16
N HIS A 415 25.63 3.20 -3.00
CA HIS A 415 25.13 4.50 -3.41
C HIS A 415 25.01 5.48 -2.23
N VAL A 416 24.73 4.98 -1.03
CA VAL A 416 24.53 5.76 0.19
C VAL A 416 25.28 5.09 1.36
N PRO A 417 26.61 5.29 1.48
CA PRO A 417 27.46 4.51 2.40
C PRO A 417 27.18 4.68 3.90
N ASP A 418 26.44 5.73 4.26
CA ASP A 418 26.12 6.12 5.62
C ASP A 418 24.65 5.89 5.99
N ALA A 419 23.89 5.23 5.11
CA ALA A 419 22.53 4.81 5.39
C ALA A 419 22.48 3.66 6.41
N TRP A 420 21.38 3.57 7.16
CA TRP A 420 21.09 2.46 8.05
C TRP A 420 19.62 2.09 8.02
N VAL A 421 19.31 0.88 8.50
CA VAL A 421 17.94 0.40 8.60
C VAL A 421 17.32 0.82 9.94
N ASP A 422 16.11 1.37 9.89
CA ASP A 422 15.25 1.50 11.06
C ASP A 422 14.39 0.23 11.20
N ASP A 423 14.89 -0.72 11.98
CA ASP A 423 14.24 -2.01 12.24
C ASP A 423 12.84 -1.83 12.81
N ASP A 424 12.69 -0.84 13.68
CA ASP A 424 11.44 -0.48 14.34
C ASP A 424 10.34 -0.11 13.32
N LYS A 425 10.72 0.44 12.17
CA LYS A 425 9.77 0.83 11.11
C LYS A 425 9.61 -0.23 10.02
N THR A 426 10.31 -1.36 10.12
CA THR A 426 10.22 -2.43 9.12
C THR A 426 8.89 -3.18 9.26
N LYS A 427 8.21 -3.38 8.13
CA LYS A 427 6.87 -3.99 8.06
C LYS A 427 6.83 -5.12 7.05
N ILE A 428 5.80 -5.96 7.14
CA ILE A 428 5.50 -6.98 6.14
C ILE A 428 4.42 -6.49 5.20
N GLY A 429 4.67 -6.62 3.90
CA GLY A 429 3.70 -6.40 2.85
C GLY A 429 3.35 -7.71 2.15
N TYR A 430 2.10 -7.84 1.72
CA TYR A 430 1.69 -8.83 0.74
C TYR A 430 1.03 -8.13 -0.45
N GLU A 431 1.44 -8.48 -1.67
CA GLU A 431 0.86 -8.00 -2.93
C GLU A 431 0.73 -9.14 -3.94
N ILE A 432 -0.25 -9.04 -4.86
CA ILE A 432 -0.46 -10.01 -5.92
C ILE A 432 -0.35 -9.27 -7.27
N PRO A 433 0.86 -9.09 -7.82
CA PRO A 433 1.08 -8.26 -8.99
C PRO A 433 0.80 -9.05 -10.28
N ILE A 434 -0.42 -9.57 -10.44
CA ILE A 434 -0.81 -10.45 -11.56
C ILE A 434 -0.43 -9.89 -12.94
N ASN A 435 -0.63 -8.59 -13.16
CA ASN A 435 -0.28 -7.92 -14.41
C ASN A 435 1.23 -7.95 -14.71
N ARG A 436 2.08 -7.93 -13.69
CA ARG A 436 3.55 -8.01 -13.82
C ARG A 436 3.97 -9.37 -14.38
N HIS A 437 3.30 -10.44 -13.98
CA HIS A 437 3.64 -11.81 -14.36
C HIS A 437 3.21 -12.20 -15.78
N PHE A 438 2.19 -11.54 -16.32
CA PHE A 438 1.68 -11.77 -17.68
C PHE A 438 2.05 -10.63 -18.66
N TYR A 439 2.83 -9.65 -18.20
CA TYR A 439 3.30 -8.58 -19.06
C TYR A 439 4.22 -9.14 -20.15
N VAL A 440 3.90 -8.82 -21.41
CA VAL A 440 4.75 -9.11 -22.57
C VAL A 440 5.22 -7.77 -23.11
N TYR A 441 6.53 -7.55 -23.04
CA TYR A 441 7.15 -6.36 -23.60
C TYR A 441 6.86 -6.26 -25.09
N LYS A 442 6.24 -5.15 -25.50
CA LYS A 442 6.09 -4.79 -26.91
C LYS A 442 7.06 -3.63 -27.17
N PRO A 443 8.12 -3.84 -27.98
CA PRO A 443 9.00 -2.75 -28.33
C PRO A 443 8.19 -1.65 -29.05
N PRO A 444 8.58 -0.37 -28.90
CA PRO A 444 8.01 0.70 -29.70
C PRO A 444 8.16 0.38 -31.19
N ARG A 445 7.20 0.83 -32.00
CA ARG A 445 7.33 0.75 -33.46
C ARG A 445 8.58 1.50 -33.92
N PRO A 446 9.32 1.01 -34.93
CA PRO A 446 10.44 1.74 -35.51
C PRO A 446 10.01 3.15 -35.96
N LEU A 447 10.88 4.14 -35.73
CA LEU A 447 10.59 5.54 -36.07
C LEU A 447 10.20 5.72 -37.55
N ALA A 448 10.86 4.99 -38.45
CA ALA A 448 10.58 5.03 -39.89
C ALA A 448 9.13 4.62 -40.24
N GLU A 449 8.54 3.67 -39.50
CA GLU A 449 7.14 3.29 -39.70
C GLU A 449 6.18 4.38 -39.18
N ILE A 450 6.53 5.03 -38.08
CA ILE A 450 5.76 6.15 -37.53
C ILE A 450 5.77 7.33 -38.51
N GLU A 451 6.93 7.64 -39.08
CA GLU A 451 7.08 8.69 -40.09
C GLU A 451 6.27 8.40 -41.36
N ALA A 452 6.27 7.15 -41.82
CA ALA A 452 5.49 6.72 -42.99
C ALA A 452 3.97 6.86 -42.74
N ASP A 453 3.48 6.45 -41.58
CA ASP A 453 2.07 6.59 -41.20
C ASP A 453 1.65 8.07 -41.09
N ILE A 454 2.50 8.91 -40.50
CA ILE A 454 2.25 10.36 -40.40
C ILE A 454 2.14 10.96 -41.80
N ALA A 455 3.08 10.67 -42.69
CA ALA A 455 3.06 11.16 -44.06
C ALA A 455 1.81 10.69 -44.83
N GLN A 456 1.37 9.45 -44.60
CA GLN A 456 0.14 8.94 -45.18
C GLN A 456 -1.09 9.70 -44.67
N LEU A 457 -1.21 9.88 -43.35
CA LEU A 457 -2.32 10.61 -42.73
C LEU A 457 -2.35 12.07 -43.17
N GLU A 458 -1.18 12.73 -43.29
CA GLU A 458 -1.07 14.08 -43.83
C GLU A 458 -1.57 14.15 -45.29
N GLY A 459 -1.24 13.13 -46.10
CA GLY A 459 -1.76 12.99 -47.45
C GLY A 459 -3.28 12.83 -47.52
N GLU A 460 -3.84 11.98 -46.64
CA GLU A 460 -5.29 11.76 -46.54
C GLU A 460 -6.03 13.03 -46.09
N ILE A 461 -5.50 13.75 -45.08
CA ILE A 461 -6.06 15.02 -44.61
C ILE A 461 -6.01 16.09 -45.71
N ALA A 462 -4.88 16.19 -46.43
CA ALA A 462 -4.75 17.13 -47.55
C ALA A 462 -5.74 16.82 -48.68
N GLY A 463 -6.01 15.54 -48.93
CA GLY A 463 -7.04 15.09 -49.88
C GLY A 463 -8.46 15.48 -49.46
N LEU A 464 -8.82 15.25 -48.19
CA LEU A 464 -10.12 15.63 -47.64
C LEU A 464 -10.34 17.15 -47.67
N LEU A 465 -9.32 17.94 -47.34
CA LEU A 465 -9.39 19.41 -47.39
C LEU A 465 -9.57 19.94 -48.82
N LYS A 466 -8.92 19.33 -49.82
CA LYS A 466 -9.13 19.68 -51.23
C LYS A 466 -10.55 19.35 -51.71
N GLY A 467 -11.14 18.26 -51.21
CA GLY A 467 -12.52 17.89 -51.52
C GLY A 467 -13.59 18.78 -50.88
N LEU A 468 -13.24 19.59 -49.88
CA LEU A 468 -14.13 20.57 -49.22
C LEU A 468 -14.09 21.96 -49.87
N ILE A 469 -13.07 22.24 -50.68
CA ILE A 469 -12.84 23.54 -51.33
C ILE A 469 -13.23 23.51 -52.82
N ALA A 470 -13.53 22.32 -53.37
CA ALA A 470 -14.13 22.12 -54.69
C ALA A 470 -15.66 21.96 -54.56
#